data_AF-A0A2V4E9U2-F1
#
_entry.id   AF-A0A2V4E9U2-F1
#
_cell.length_a   1.000
_cell.length_b   1.000
_cell.length_c   1.000
_cell.angle_alpha   90.00
_cell.angle_beta   90.00
_cell.angle_gamma   90.00
#
_symmetry.space_group_name_H-M   'P 1'
#
loop_
_entity.id
_entity.type
_entity.pdbx_description
1 polymer ?
#
loop_
_entity_poly.entity_id
_entity_poly.type
_entity_poly.pdbx_seq_one_letter_code
_entity_poly.pdbx_strand_id
1 'polypeptide(L)' 'MQKIYYLYHVRYEDTDDEDVKVIGIYSSRKQAKLAIERMKKKPGFIDFPDDFQIIQDVINREGWLEGFVTC' A
#
# COMPACT_ATOMS: atom_id res chain seq x y z
N MET A 1 -3.62 -19.09 -9.39
CA MET A 1 -3.63 -17.99 -8.40
C MET A 1 -3.13 -16.73 -9.07
N GLN A 2 -3.96 -15.68 -9.14
CA GLN A 2 -3.58 -14.41 -9.76
C GLN A 2 -2.92 -13.51 -8.72
N LYS A 3 -1.70 -13.06 -9.03
CA LYS A 3 -0.93 -12.15 -8.17
C LYS A 3 -1.48 -10.74 -8.30
N ILE A 4 -1.56 -10.06 -7.18
CA ILE A 4 -1.89 -8.64 -7.08
C ILE A 4 -0.79 -7.90 -6.35
N TYR A 5 -0.77 -6.58 -6.52
CA TYR A 5 0.25 -5.69 -6.00
C TYR A 5 -0.44 -4.52 -5.29
N TYR A 6 -0.41 -4.53 -3.97
CA TYR A 6 -0.88 -3.43 -3.14
C TYR A 6 0.16 -2.31 -3.15
N LEU A 7 -0.27 -1.12 -3.52
CA LEU A 7 0.52 0.10 -3.41
C LEU A 7 -0.04 0.95 -2.28
N TYR A 8 0.82 1.28 -1.33
CA TYR A 8 0.50 2.18 -0.23
C TYR A 8 1.68 3.12 0.03
N HIS A 9 1.41 4.20 0.73
CA HIS A 9 2.38 5.19 1.19
C HIS A 9 2.33 5.19 2.71
N VAL A 10 3.48 5.00 3.36
CA VAL A 10 3.58 4.95 4.83
C VAL A 10 4.42 6.11 5.28
N ARG A 11 3.85 6.99 6.10
CA ARG A 11 4.62 8.00 6.82
C ARG A 11 4.72 7.57 8.28
N TYR A 12 5.95 7.43 8.74
CA TYR A 12 6.25 7.32 10.16
C TYR A 12 6.34 8.74 10.69
N GLU A 13 5.28 9.24 11.31
CA GLU A 13 5.38 10.46 12.11
C GLU A 13 6.05 10.09 13.45
N ASP A 14 6.71 11.03 14.15
CA ASP A 14 7.41 10.78 15.43
C ASP A 14 6.47 10.36 16.59
N THR A 15 5.18 10.20 16.28
CA THR A 15 4.14 9.66 17.15
C THR A 15 3.80 8.25 16.69
N ASP A 16 3.41 7.33 17.59
CA ASP A 16 3.01 5.93 17.31
C ASP A 16 1.91 5.73 16.22
N ASP A 17 1.47 6.79 15.56
CA ASP A 17 0.52 6.80 14.45
C ASP A 17 1.26 6.71 13.10
N GLU A 18 1.21 5.53 12.48
CA GLU A 18 1.58 5.37 11.08
C GLU A 18 0.48 5.97 10.17
N ASP A 19 0.78 7.02 9.41
CA ASP A 19 -0.13 7.50 8.36
C ASP A 19 0.03 6.62 7.12
N VAL A 20 -0.77 5.56 7.07
CA VAL A 20 -0.82 4.62 5.93
C VAL A 20 -1.92 5.02 4.96
N LYS A 21 -1.55 5.39 3.74
CA LYS A 21 -2.49 5.69 2.65
C LYS A 21 -2.43 4.61 1.57
N VAL A 22 -3.53 3.88 1.37
CA VAL A 22 -3.67 2.95 0.25
C VAL A 22 -3.87 3.75 -1.04
N ILE A 23 -2.97 3.58 -2.00
CA ILE A 23 -3.00 4.26 -3.30
C ILE A 23 -3.79 3.44 -4.32
N GLY A 24 -3.64 2.11 -4.29
CA GLY A 24 -4.37 1.23 -5.19
C GLY A 24 -3.85 -0.21 -5.22
N ILE A 25 -4.60 -1.07 -5.90
CA ILE A 25 -4.28 -2.49 -6.09
C ILE A 25 -4.13 -2.75 -7.58
N TYR A 26 -3.04 -3.39 -7.99
CA TYR A 26 -2.70 -3.60 -9.39
C TYR A 26 -2.48 -5.07 -9.72
N SER A 27 -2.75 -5.47 -10.96
CA SER A 27 -2.53 -6.85 -11.41
C SER A 27 -1.06 -7.14 -11.78
N SER A 28 -0.21 -6.10 -11.84
CA SER A 28 1.22 -6.25 -12.12
C SER A 28 2.07 -5.22 -11.39
N ARG A 29 3.31 -5.60 -11.04
CA ARG A 29 4.30 -4.70 -10.43
C ARG A 29 4.61 -3.49 -11.31
N LYS A 30 4.58 -3.66 -12.64
CA LYS A 30 4.82 -2.58 -13.60
C LYS A 30 3.74 -1.49 -13.50
N GLN A 31 2.47 -1.88 -13.38
CA GLN A 31 1.37 -0.93 -13.21
C GLN A 31 1.47 -0.17 -11.88
N ALA A 32 1.84 -0.85 -10.79
CA ALA A 32 2.08 -0.22 -9.50
C ALA A 32 3.21 0.83 -9.59
N LYS A 33 4.33 0.51 -10.25
CA LYS A 33 5.41 1.48 -10.48
C LYS A 33 4.97 2.69 -11.30
N LEU A 34 4.18 2.49 -12.36
CA LEU A 34 3.63 3.60 -13.14
C LEU A 34 2.68 4.46 -12.29
N ALA A 35 1.98 3.88 -11.33
CA ALA A 35 1.14 4.64 -10.41
C ALA A 35 1.97 5.47 -9.43
N ILE A 36 3.07 4.93 -8.90
CA ILE A 36 4.04 5.69 -8.09
C ILE A 36 4.50 6.95 -8.85
N GLU A 37 4.93 6.81 -10.10
CA GLU A 37 5.40 7.94 -10.92
C GLU A 37 4.34 9.04 -11.11
N ARG A 38 3.05 8.67 -11.13
CA ARG A 38 1.94 9.65 -11.20
C ARG A 38 1.66 10.28 -9.84
N MET A 39 1.73 9.50 -8.76
CA MET A 39 1.39 9.94 -7.41
C MET A 39 2.49 10.78 -6.77
N LYS A 40 3.76 10.53 -7.08
CA LYS A 40 4.91 11.36 -6.65
C LYS A 40 4.80 12.83 -7.01
N LYS A 41 3.95 13.19 -7.99
CA LYS A 41 3.74 14.58 -8.44
C LYS A 41 2.57 15.27 -7.74
N LYS A 42 1.87 14.59 -6.84
CA LYS A 42 0.71 15.13 -6.11
C LYS A 42 1.17 15.82 -4.82
N PRO A 43 0.49 16.89 -4.38
CA PRO A 43 0.77 17.54 -3.10
C PRO A 43 0.74 16.53 -1.94
N GLY A 44 1.66 16.67 -0.99
CA GLY A 44 1.83 15.76 0.15
C GLY A 44 2.66 14.52 -0.16
N PHE A 45 2.51 13.93 -1.36
CA PHE A 45 3.34 12.80 -1.80
C PHE A 45 4.69 13.23 -2.39
N ILE A 46 4.74 14.44 -2.94
CA ILE A 46 5.97 15.01 -3.50
C ILE A 46 7.04 15.26 -2.43
N ASP A 47 6.62 15.51 -1.19
CA ASP A 47 7.48 15.74 -0.04
C ASP A 47 8.13 14.43 0.46
N PHE A 48 7.50 13.29 0.15
CA PHE A 48 7.92 11.94 0.59
C PHE A 48 7.89 10.94 -0.57
N PRO A 49 8.74 11.11 -1.60
CA PRO A 49 8.69 10.29 -2.80
C PRO A 49 9.19 8.85 -2.59
N ASP A 50 9.95 8.57 -1.53
CA ASP A 50 10.55 7.25 -1.30
C ASP A 50 9.71 6.35 -0.37
N ASP A 51 8.69 6.90 0.26
CA ASP A 51 7.83 6.22 1.24
C ASP A 51 6.71 5.35 0.61
N PHE A 52 6.81 5.09 -0.70
CA PHE A 52 5.90 4.19 -1.40
C PHE A 52 6.35 2.73 -1.27
N GLN A 53 5.44 1.89 -0.84
CA GLN A 53 5.68 0.46 -0.68
C GLN A 53 4.75 -0.35 -1.59
N ILE A 54 5.31 -1.39 -2.22
CA ILE A 54 4.55 -2.35 -3.04
C ILE A 54 4.63 -3.72 -2.38
N ILE A 55 3.51 -4.21 -1.85
CA ILE A 55 3.38 -5.59 -1.36
C ILE A 55 2.75 -6.45 -2.46
N GLN A 56 3.30 -7.65 -2.65
CA GLN A 56 2.69 -8.67 -3.50
C GLN A 56 1.76 -9.55 -2.66
N ASP A 57 0.55 -9.77 -3.15
CA ASP A 57 -0.40 -10.71 -2.55
C ASP A 57 -1.12 -11.53 -3.65
N VAL A 58 -2.07 -12.37 -3.25
CA VAL A 58 -2.86 -13.22 -4.15
C VAL A 58 -4.33 -12.87 -3.99
N ILE A 59 -5.03 -12.72 -5.12
CA ILE A 59 -6.48 -12.49 -5.09
C ILE A 59 -7.22 -13.74 -4.58
N ASN A 60 -8.35 -13.53 -3.90
CA ASN A 60 -9.18 -14.58 -3.31
C ASN A 60 -8.43 -15.42 -2.26
N ARG A 61 -7.63 -14.75 -1.43
CA ARG A 61 -6.98 -15.32 -0.25
C ARG A 61 -7.56 -14.65 0.99
N GLU A 62 -7.86 -15.46 2.01
CA GLU A 62 -8.23 -14.99 3.33
C GLU A 62 -6.96 -14.61 4.11
N GLY A 63 -6.93 -13.37 4.61
CA GLY A 63 -5.80 -12.85 5.40
C GLY A 63 -5.90 -13.17 6.89
N TRP A 64 -7.10 -13.02 7.47
CA TRP A 64 -7.37 -13.21 8.89
C TRP A 64 -8.48 -14.24 9.07
N LEU A 65 -8.17 -15.36 9.73
CA LEU A 65 -9.10 -16.48 9.89
C LEU A 65 -9.63 -16.63 11.33
N GLU A 66 -9.00 -15.96 12.29
CA GLU A 66 -9.22 -16.21 13.73
C GLU A 66 -10.40 -15.43 14.32
N GLY A 67 -10.98 -14.50 13.56
CA GLY A 67 -12.05 -13.61 14.05
C GLY A 67 -11.55 -12.59 15.09
N PHE A 68 -12.47 -11.84 15.71
CA PHE A 68 -12.11 -10.91 16.77
C PHE A 68 -12.09 -11.63 18.12
N VAL A 69 -11.07 -11.37 18.93
CA VAL A 69 -11.05 -11.81 20.33
C VAL A 69 -11.96 -10.88 21.13
N THR A 70 -13.07 -11.39 21.66
CA THR A 70 -13.93 -10.68 22.63
C THR A 70 -13.63 -11.19 24.03
N CYS A 71 -13.28 -10.28 24.94
CA CYS A 71 -13.18 -10.53 26.38
C CYS A 71 -14.46 -10.10 27.09
#